data_AF-A0AA38LGY2-F1
#
_entry.id   AF-A0AA38LGY2-F1
#
_cell.length_a   1.000
_cell.length_b   1.000
_cell.length_c   1.000
_cell.angle_alpha   90.00
_cell.angle_beta   90.00
_cell.angle_gamma   90.00
#
_symmetry.space_group_name_H-M   'P 1'
#
loop_
_entity.id
_entity.type
_entity.pdbx_description
1 polymer ?
#
loop_
_entity_poly.entity_id
_entity_poly.type
_entity_poly.pdbx_seq_one_letter_code
_entity_poly.pdbx_strand_id
1 'polypeptide(L)' 'KKAPLESYADSGGLDAQIQEIQGFFELSLTHPELYEDIDIKPLKGVILYGDPGT' A
#
# COMPACT_ATOMS: atom_id res chain seq x y z
N LYS A 1 -8.53 16.49 -10.53
CA LYS A 1 -8.75 15.59 -9.37
C LYS A 1 -8.05 16.22 -8.18
N LYS A 2 -8.77 16.49 -7.07
CA LYS A 2 -8.17 17.09 -5.86
C LYS A 2 -7.53 15.95 -5.06
N ALA A 3 -6.25 16.09 -4.72
CA ALA A 3 -5.66 15.25 -3.69
C ALA A 3 -6.34 15.56 -2.34
N PRO A 4 -6.55 14.56 -1.47
CA PRO A 4 -6.99 14.81 -0.10
C PRO A 4 -6.01 15.74 0.62
N LEU A 5 -6.51 16.50 1.59
CA LEU A 5 -5.66 17.32 2.46
C LEU A 5 -5.01 16.48 3.58
N GLU A 6 -5.58 15.32 3.86
CA GLU A 6 -5.12 14.39 4.89
C GLU A 6 -3.94 13.57 4.37
N SER A 7 -2.89 13.52 5.19
CA SER A 7 -1.69 12.73 4.96
C SER A 7 -1.80 11.40 5.70
N TYR A 8 -1.04 10.40 5.25
CA TYR A 8 -0.81 9.18 6.02
C TYR A 8 -0.29 9.46 7.44
N ALA A 9 0.40 10.59 7.63
CA ALA A 9 0.86 11.07 8.94
C ALA A 9 -0.29 11.46 9.90
N ASP A 10 -1.50 11.71 9.38
CA ASP A 10 -2.68 12.03 10.18
C ASP A 10 -3.42 10.76 10.66
N SER A 11 -3.03 9.57 10.16
CA SER A 11 -3.58 8.26 10.54
C SER A 11 -2.75 7.64 11.67
N GLY A 12 -3.15 7.84 12.92
CA GLY A 12 -2.43 7.34 14.08
C GLY A 12 -2.47 5.80 14.21
N GLY A 13 -1.32 5.17 14.43
CA GLY A 13 -1.24 3.73 14.77
C GLY A 13 -1.26 2.77 13.58
N LEU A 14 -1.27 3.30 12.35
CA LEU A 14 -1.25 2.53 11.11
C LEU A 14 0.07 2.62 10.33
N ASP A 15 1.12 3.20 10.93
CA ASP A 15 2.41 3.43 10.27
C ASP A 15 3.01 2.15 9.69
N ALA A 16 2.93 1.03 10.40
CA ALA A 16 3.47 -0.25 9.95
C ALA A 16 2.71 -0.78 8.72
N GLN A 17 1.38 -0.71 8.72
CA GLN A 17 0.52 -1.14 7.63
C GLN A 17 0.72 -0.24 6.41
N ILE A 18 0.85 1.07 6.61
CA ILE A 18 1.13 2.03 5.54
C ILE A 18 2.49 1.74 4.90
N GLN A 19 3.52 1.48 5.72
CA GLN A 19 4.86 1.18 5.23
C GLN A 19 4.89 -0.13 4.43
N GLU A 20 4.16 -1.16 4.87
CA GLU A 20 4.04 -2.43 4.14
C GLU A 20 3.39 -2.23 2.76
N ILE A 21 2.29 -1.47 2.72
CA ILE A 21 1.60 -1.15 1.47
C ILE A 21 2.52 -0.36 0.53
N GLN A 22 3.19 0.68 1.04
CA GLN A 22 4.11 1.50 0.25
C GLN A 22 5.26 0.67 -0.31
N GLY A 23 5.88 -0.20 0.50
CA GLY A 23 6.96 -1.08 0.04
C GLY A 23 6.51 -2.05 -1.05
N PHE A 24 5.28 -2.55 -0.98
CA PHE A 24 4.74 -3.43 -2.01
C PHE A 24 4.53 -2.70 -3.35
N PHE A 25 4.00 -1.48 -3.31
CA PHE A 25 3.86 -0.64 -4.50
C PHE A 25 5.21 -0.22 -5.07
N GLU A 26 6.17 0.14 -4.21
CA GLU A 26 7.52 0.49 -4.64
C GLU A 26 8.20 -0.68 -5.35
N LEU A 27 8.13 -1.90 -4.80
CA LEU A 27 8.67 -3.10 -5.43
C LEU A 27 8.00 -3.41 -6.77
N SER A 28 6.67 -3.30 -6.81
CA SER A 28 5.88 -3.54 -8.04
C SER A 28 6.19 -2.55 -9.16
N LEU A 29 6.57 -1.32 -8.82
CA LEU A 29 6.88 -0.26 -9.79
C LEU A 29 8.36 -0.20 -10.16
N THR A 30 9.25 -0.50 -9.21
CA THR A 30 10.71 -0.41 -9.39
C THR A 30 11.28 -1.69 -9.97
N HIS A 31 10.71 -2.84 -9.61
CA HIS A 31 11.21 -4.18 -9.98
C HIS A 31 10.09 -5.10 -10.50
N PRO A 32 9.41 -4.74 -11.60
CA PRO A 32 8.37 -5.58 -12.19
C PRO A 32 8.89 -6.95 -12.67
N GLU A 33 10.17 -7.06 -13.00
CA GLU A 33 10.82 -8.31 -13.45
C GLU A 33 10.71 -9.44 -12.42
N LEU A 34 10.72 -9.11 -11.12
CA LEU A 34 10.57 -10.10 -10.05
C LEU A 34 9.19 -10.78 -10.09
N TYR A 35 8.17 -10.07 -10.55
CA TYR A 35 6.82 -10.60 -10.69
C TYR A 35 6.69 -11.49 -11.93
N GLU A 36 7.43 -11.17 -13.00
CA GLU A 36 7.49 -11.98 -14.23
C GLU A 36 8.25 -13.29 -13.99
N ASP A 37 9.39 -13.25 -13.28
CA ASP A 37 10.21 -14.41 -12.97
C ASP A 37 9.50 -15.44 -12.08
N ILE A 38 8.63 -14.97 -11.19
CA ILE A 38 7.88 -15.79 -10.23
C ILE A 38 6.47 -16.14 -10.78
N ASP A 39 6.10 -15.64 -11.97
CA ASP A 39 4.78 -15.78 -12.61
C ASP A 39 3.60 -15.39 -11.69
N ILE A 40 3.81 -14.35 -10.88
CA ILE A 40 2.80 -13.79 -9.98
C ILE A 40 2.39 -12.41 -10.43
N LYS A 41 1.09 -12.09 -10.31
CA LYS A 41 0.61 -10.76 -10.65
C LYS A 41 0.82 -9.81 -9.46
N PRO A 42 1.29 -8.57 -9.70
CA PRO A 42 1.37 -7.56 -8.65
C PRO A 42 -0.03 -7.27 -8.08
N LEU A 43 -0.06 -6.88 -6.80
CA LEU A 43 -1.30 -6.59 -6.09
C LEU A 43 -2.02 -5.40 -6.75
N LYS A 44 -3.32 -5.55 -7.01
CA LYS A 44 -4.14 -4.50 -7.66
C LYS A 44 -4.82 -3.54 -6.68
N GLY A 45 -4.87 -3.91 -5.40
CA GLY A 45 -5.56 -3.14 -4.39
C GLY A 45 -5.41 -3.80 -3.02
N VAL A 46 -5.61 -3.00 -1.98
CA VAL A 46 -5.53 -3.42 -0.59
C VAL A 46 -6.87 -3.11 0.06
N ILE A 47 -7.36 -4.04 0.89
CA ILE A 47 -8.55 -3.83 1.71
C ILE A 47 -8.07 -3.55 3.13
N LEU A 48 -8.39 -2.36 3.63
CA LEU A 48 -8.21 -2.02 5.04
C LEU A 48 -9.53 -2.30 5.76
N TYR A 49 -9.48 -3.14 6.80
CA TYR A 49 -10.63 -3.43 7.66
C TYR A 49 -10.19 -3.32 9.13
N GLY A 50 -11.11 -2.89 9.98
CA GLY A 50 -10.89 -2.73 11.42
C GLY A 50 -12.22 -2.44 12.11
N ASP A 51 -12.22 -2.50 13.45
CA ASP A 51 -13.40 -2.14 14.23
C ASP A 51 -13.70 -0.64 14.07
N PRO A 52 -14.99 -0.26 13.96
CA PRO A 52 -15.39 1.13 13.77
C PRO A 52 -14.95 1.98 14.97
N GLY A 53 -14.11 2.99 14.73
CA GLY A 53 -13.59 3.90 15.75
C GLY A 53 -12.08 3.78 16.02
N THR A 54 -11.35 3.08 15.16
CA THR A 54 -9.86 3.11 15.13
C THR A 54 -9.36 3.97 13.98
#